data_AF-A0A7X9LYZ9-F1
#
_entry.id   AF-A0A7X9LYZ9-F1
#
_cell.length_a   1.000
_cell.length_b   1.000
_cell.length_c   1.000
_cell.angle_alpha   90.00
_cell.angle_beta   90.00
_cell.angle_gamma   90.00
#
_symmetry.space_group_name_H-M   'P 1'
#
loop_
_entity.id
_entity.type
_entity.pdbx_description
1 polymer ?
#
loop_
_entity_poly.entity_id
_entity_poly.type
_entity_poly.pdbx_seq_one_letter_code
_entity_poly.pdbx_strand_id
1 'polypeptide(L)'
;MVQVKTVVIDGEPIHFFNSAIYIFESSNSYSIELTMVVSEIVVAKYNQIENLFLEIELTDGRLFNFLMHQQGDSGGLPKLNLFCEVGNIEEYYDFQIIHESDPNFPDIEAGLTIEEIRKHEMPNVKVNLKLTLPIDQAEWLSKQKKKDLEHLIRETIYEYWDKQQD
;
A
#
# COMPACT_ATOMS: atom_id res chain seq x y z
N MET A 1 -15.57 -13.38 -10.55
CA MET A 1 -14.98 -13.06 -9.25
C MET A 1 -15.44 -11.67 -8.89
N VAL A 2 -15.89 -11.47 -7.67
CA VAL A 2 -16.28 -10.14 -7.19
C VAL A 2 -15.07 -9.22 -7.29
N GLN A 3 -15.26 -8.05 -7.89
CA GLN A 3 -14.19 -7.07 -8.07
C GLN A 3 -14.52 -5.81 -7.31
N VAL A 4 -13.57 -5.37 -6.48
CA VAL A 4 -13.64 -4.10 -5.76
C VAL A 4 -13.43 -2.95 -6.74
N LYS A 5 -14.31 -1.95 -6.68
CA LYS A 5 -14.28 -0.76 -7.51
C LYS A 5 -13.66 0.42 -6.78
N THR A 6 -14.11 0.69 -5.55
CA THR A 6 -13.57 1.77 -4.71
C THR A 6 -13.46 1.30 -3.26
N VAL A 7 -12.50 1.88 -2.53
CA VAL A 7 -12.34 1.68 -1.10
C VAL A 7 -12.08 3.04 -0.44
N VAL A 8 -12.81 3.30 0.64
CA VAL A 8 -12.62 4.45 1.52
C VAL A 8 -12.21 3.91 2.88
N ILE A 9 -11.09 4.40 3.43
CA ILE A 9 -10.59 4.04 4.76
C ILE A 9 -10.70 5.27 5.67
N ASP A 10 -11.47 5.16 6.75
CA ASP A 10 -11.70 6.23 7.73
C ASP A 10 -12.14 7.56 7.08
N GLY A 11 -12.98 7.47 6.05
CA GLY A 11 -13.49 8.63 5.30
C GLY A 11 -12.55 9.17 4.22
N GLU A 12 -11.39 8.55 4.01
CA GLU A 12 -10.45 8.93 2.95
C GLU A 12 -10.42 7.90 1.81
N PRO A 13 -10.65 8.30 0.55
CA PRO A 13 -10.55 7.39 -0.59
C PRO A 13 -9.09 6.98 -0.79
N ILE A 14 -8.86 5.68 -0.99
CA ILE A 14 -7.52 5.15 -1.27
C ILE A 14 -7.41 4.69 -2.73
N HIS A 15 -6.25 4.92 -3.33
CA HIS A 15 -5.91 4.31 -4.61
C HIS A 15 -5.28 2.94 -4.35
N PHE A 16 -5.77 1.93 -5.06
CA PHE A 16 -5.16 0.61 -5.13
C PHE A 16 -4.95 0.24 -6.60
N PHE A 17 -3.88 -0.51 -6.87
CA PHE A 17 -3.49 -0.93 -8.20
C PHE A 17 -4.20 -2.23 -8.61
N ASN A 18 -4.39 -3.11 -7.64
CA ASN A 18 -5.14 -4.35 -7.78
C ASN A 18 -5.64 -4.79 -6.41
N SER A 19 -6.67 -5.63 -6.38
CA SER A 19 -7.25 -6.12 -5.13
C SER A 19 -7.95 -7.45 -5.30
N ALA A 20 -8.11 -8.15 -4.18
CA ALA A 20 -8.93 -9.34 -4.08
C ALA A 20 -9.76 -9.25 -2.80
N ILE A 21 -11.04 -9.59 -2.92
CA ILE A 21 -11.94 -9.77 -1.79
C ILE A 21 -12.53 -11.17 -1.86
N TYR A 22 -12.46 -11.90 -0.76
CA TYR A 22 -12.91 -13.28 -0.68
C TYR A 22 -13.32 -13.65 0.75
N ILE A 23 -14.00 -14.77 0.88
CA ILE A 23 -14.30 -15.38 2.17
C ILE A 23 -13.19 -16.39 2.45
N PHE A 24 -12.53 -16.26 3.58
CA PHE A 24 -11.61 -17.25 4.09
C PHE A 24 -12.33 -18.16 5.08
N GLU A 25 -12.33 -19.45 4.81
CA GLU A 25 -12.91 -20.48 5.66
C GLU A 25 -11.82 -21.21 6.43
N SER A 26 -11.81 -20.99 7.75
CA SER A 26 -11.02 -21.78 8.69
C SER A 26 -11.85 -22.92 9.26
N SER A 27 -11.21 -23.84 9.97
CA SER A 27 -11.87 -24.98 10.61
C SER A 27 -13.15 -24.65 11.42
N ASN A 28 -13.29 -23.45 12.01
CA ASN A 28 -14.41 -23.09 12.88
C ASN A 28 -15.01 -21.69 12.65
N SER A 29 -14.49 -20.92 11.69
CA SER A 29 -14.95 -19.54 11.46
C SER A 29 -14.78 -19.13 10.01
N TYR A 30 -15.54 -18.11 9.63
CA TYR A 30 -15.42 -17.44 8.35
C TYR A 30 -14.93 -16.01 8.60
N SER A 31 -14.06 -15.54 7.72
CA SER A 31 -13.68 -14.13 7.63
C SER A 31 -13.87 -13.63 6.21
N ILE A 32 -14.15 -12.34 6.07
CA ILE A 32 -13.96 -11.65 4.80
C ILE A 32 -12.55 -11.10 4.83
N GLU A 33 -11.79 -11.41 3.80
CA GLU A 33 -10.44 -10.89 3.58
C GLU A 33 -10.44 -9.96 2.38
N LEU A 34 -9.83 -8.80 2.56
CA LEU A 34 -9.54 -7.83 1.52
C LEU A 34 -8.03 -7.64 1.46
N THR A 35 -7.44 -7.96 0.31
CA THR A 35 -6.04 -7.64 0.04
C THR A 35 -5.96 -6.64 -1.09
N MET A 36 -5.15 -5.59 -0.91
CA MET A 36 -4.97 -4.53 -1.92
C MET A 36 -3.49 -4.21 -2.10
N VAL A 37 -3.03 -4.16 -3.35
CA VAL A 37 -1.73 -3.54 -3.69
C VAL A 37 -1.93 -2.03 -3.71
N VAL A 38 -1.16 -1.31 -2.90
CA VAL A 38 -1.28 0.14 -2.68
C VAL A 38 0.10 0.81 -2.76
N SER A 39 0.18 2.12 -2.55
CA SER A 39 1.49 2.79 -2.48
C SER A 39 2.20 2.54 -1.14
N GLU A 40 3.52 2.71 -1.10
CA GLU A 40 4.27 2.69 0.17
C GLU A 40 3.77 3.73 1.17
N ILE A 41 3.22 4.86 0.71
CA ILE A 41 2.68 5.90 1.58
C ILE A 41 1.40 5.44 2.27
N VAL A 42 0.50 4.78 1.52
CA VAL A 42 -0.73 4.19 2.09
C VAL A 42 -0.39 3.08 3.10
N VAL A 43 0.57 2.21 2.79
CA VAL A 43 1.06 1.20 3.77
C VAL A 43 1.60 1.89 5.02
N ALA A 44 2.47 2.88 4.89
CA ALA A 44 3.05 3.59 6.03
C ALA A 44 1.98 4.28 6.91
N LYS A 45 0.86 4.70 6.32
CA LYS A 45 -0.25 5.33 7.03
C LYS A 45 -1.09 4.33 7.83
N TYR A 46 -1.46 3.20 7.22
CA TYR A 46 -2.49 2.32 7.78
C TYR A 46 -1.97 1.01 8.38
N ASN A 47 -0.77 0.54 8.01
CA ASN A 47 -0.26 -0.77 8.42
C ASN A 47 0.03 -0.90 9.95
N GLN A 48 0.01 0.21 10.70
CA GLN A 48 0.16 0.21 12.16
C GLN A 48 -1.15 0.45 12.91
N ILE A 49 -2.26 0.63 12.19
CA ILE A 49 -3.56 0.89 12.78
C ILE A 49 -4.31 -0.44 12.85
N GLU A 50 -4.68 -0.85 14.05
CA GLU A 50 -5.27 -2.17 14.31
C GLU A 50 -6.69 -2.31 13.74
N ASN A 51 -7.48 -1.24 13.78
CA ASN A 51 -8.89 -1.23 13.41
C ASN A 51 -9.15 -0.10 12.41
N LEU A 52 -9.71 -0.43 11.25
CA LEU A 52 -10.00 0.51 10.18
C LEU A 52 -11.47 0.41 9.78
N PHE A 53 -12.13 1.55 9.63
CA PHE A 53 -13.48 1.59 9.07
C PHE A 53 -13.38 1.67 7.54
N LEU A 54 -13.92 0.66 6.87
CA LEU A 54 -13.88 0.54 5.42
C LEU A 54 -15.27 0.70 4.81
N GLU A 55 -15.35 1.52 3.76
CA GLU A 55 -16.47 1.55 2.84
C GLU A 55 -15.99 0.97 1.50
N ILE A 56 -16.58 -0.14 1.07
CA ILE A 56 -16.19 -0.87 -0.14
C ILE A 56 -17.34 -0.83 -1.14
N GLU A 57 -17.07 -0.29 -2.33
CA GLU A 57 -17.97 -0.41 -3.47
C GLU A 57 -17.47 -1.51 -4.40
N LEU A 58 -18.35 -2.44 -4.75
CA LEU A 58 -18.09 -3.46 -5.76
C LEU A 58 -18.42 -2.94 -7.16
N THR A 59 -17.86 -3.58 -8.18
CA THR A 59 -18.13 -3.25 -9.60
C THR A 59 -19.59 -3.43 -10.01
N ASP A 60 -20.36 -4.26 -9.30
CA ASP A 60 -21.80 -4.43 -9.49
C ASP A 60 -22.66 -3.39 -8.75
N GLY A 61 -22.04 -2.45 -8.04
CA GLY A 61 -22.69 -1.36 -7.31
C GLY A 61 -23.11 -1.69 -5.88
N ARG A 62 -22.85 -2.91 -5.37
CA ARG A 62 -23.05 -3.21 -3.95
C ARG A 62 -22.06 -2.40 -3.10
N LEU A 63 -22.57 -1.94 -1.95
CA LEU A 63 -21.82 -1.16 -0.97
C LEU A 63 -21.78 -1.93 0.35
N PHE A 64 -20.59 -2.09 0.91
CA PHE A 64 -20.37 -2.72 2.20
C PHE A 64 -19.61 -1.80 3.13
N ASN A 65 -19.97 -1.83 4.41
CA ASN A 65 -19.24 -1.14 5.46
C ASN A 65 -18.71 -2.18 6.44
N PHE A 66 -17.40 -2.18 6.65
CA PHE A 66 -16.73 -3.12 7.55
C PHE A 66 -15.87 -2.39 8.57
N LEU A 67 -15.78 -2.95 9.76
CA LEU A 67 -14.68 -2.69 10.66
C LEU A 67 -13.67 -3.83 10.47
N MET A 68 -12.58 -3.57 9.76
CA MET A 68 -11.58 -4.59 9.44
C MET A 68 -10.30 -4.40 10.25
N HIS A 69 -9.61 -5.50 10.48
CA HIS A 69 -8.35 -5.57 11.19
C HIS A 69 -7.19 -5.74 10.21
N GLN A 70 -6.11 -5.00 10.43
CA GLN A 70 -4.88 -5.17 9.66
C GLN A 70 -4.19 -6.48 10.03
N GLN A 71 -3.94 -7.31 9.02
CA GLN A 71 -3.08 -8.48 9.11
C GLN A 71 -1.66 -8.08 8.71
N GLY A 72 -0.65 -8.66 9.36
CA GLY A 72 0.76 -8.30 9.17
C GLY A 72 1.24 -8.39 7.72
N ASP A 73 2.35 -7.70 7.46
CA ASP A 73 2.95 -7.59 6.13
C ASP A 73 3.54 -8.94 5.66
N SER A 74 3.18 -9.38 4.46
CA SER A 74 3.61 -10.68 3.89
C SER A 74 4.77 -10.56 2.89
N GLY A 75 5.40 -9.39 2.77
CA GLY A 75 6.50 -9.13 1.82
C GLY A 75 6.01 -9.07 0.37
N GLY A 76 6.86 -8.66 -0.57
CA GLY A 76 6.46 -8.43 -1.98
C GLY A 76 6.17 -6.95 -2.26
N LEU A 77 5.19 -6.67 -3.12
CA LEU A 77 4.73 -5.30 -3.37
C LEU A 77 4.03 -4.70 -2.13
N PRO A 78 4.00 -3.36 -1.99
CA PRO A 78 3.33 -2.71 -0.86
C PRO A 78 1.83 -3.03 -0.87
N LYS A 79 1.33 -3.56 0.24
CA LYS A 79 -0.06 -4.02 0.35
C LYS A 79 -0.68 -3.78 1.71
N LEU A 80 -2.00 -3.75 1.72
CA LEU A 80 -2.82 -3.85 2.93
C LEU A 80 -3.57 -5.18 2.90
N ASN A 81 -3.41 -5.96 3.98
CA ASN A 81 -4.14 -7.20 4.21
C ASN A 81 -5.14 -6.90 5.34
N LEU A 82 -6.44 -6.94 5.03
CA LEU A 82 -7.49 -6.58 5.96
C LEU A 82 -8.46 -7.73 6.12
N PHE A 83 -8.93 -7.99 7.34
CA PHE A 83 -9.91 -9.04 7.58
C PHE A 83 -10.95 -8.65 8.62
N CYS A 84 -12.15 -9.21 8.52
CA CYS A 84 -13.13 -9.19 9.61
C CYS A 84 -13.83 -10.54 9.71
N GLU A 85 -14.06 -11.02 10.92
CA GLU A 85 -14.85 -12.24 11.14
C GLU A 85 -16.32 -12.01 10.80
N VAL A 86 -16.94 -13.00 10.16
CA VAL A 86 -18.36 -12.97 9.79
C VAL A 86 -19.09 -14.21 10.28
N GLY A 87 -20.27 -14.01 10.85
CA GLY A 87 -21.11 -15.10 11.35
C GLY A 87 -22.03 -15.73 10.30
N ASN A 88 -22.30 -15.01 9.20
CA ASN A 88 -23.15 -15.49 8.10
C ASN A 88 -22.53 -15.11 6.75
N ILE A 89 -22.29 -16.11 5.91
CA ILE A 89 -21.72 -15.94 4.57
C ILE A 89 -22.78 -15.81 3.46
N GLU A 90 -24.07 -16.02 3.76
CA GLU A 90 -25.16 -15.95 2.77
C GLU A 90 -25.30 -14.56 2.13
N GLU A 91 -24.94 -13.50 2.86
CA GLU A 91 -24.93 -12.11 2.36
C GLU A 91 -23.84 -11.88 1.29
N TYR A 92 -22.89 -12.80 1.19
CA TYR A 92 -21.68 -12.75 0.35
C TYR A 92 -21.62 -13.95 -0.61
N TYR A 93 -22.76 -14.51 -0.99
CA TYR A 93 -22.90 -15.80 -1.70
C TYR A 93 -22.11 -15.93 -3.02
N ASP A 94 -21.67 -14.82 -3.62
CA ASP A 94 -20.92 -14.80 -4.87
C ASP A 94 -19.42 -14.47 -4.68
N PHE A 95 -19.00 -14.27 -3.43
CA PHE A 95 -17.59 -14.13 -3.08
C PHE A 95 -16.94 -15.50 -3.23
N GLN A 96 -15.69 -15.51 -3.68
CA GLN A 96 -14.92 -16.75 -3.70
C GLN A 96 -14.71 -17.20 -2.25
N ILE A 97 -14.91 -18.49 -1.98
CA ILE A 97 -14.55 -19.11 -0.71
C ILE A 97 -13.20 -19.80 -0.90
N ILE A 98 -12.27 -19.53 0.02
CA ILE A 98 -10.93 -20.13 0.04
C ILE A 98 -10.76 -20.84 1.37
N HIS A 99 -10.43 -22.12 1.33
CA HIS A 99 -10.17 -22.88 2.55
C HIS A 99 -8.72 -22.73 3.00
N GLU A 100 -8.46 -22.90 4.29
CA GLU A 100 -7.10 -22.91 4.86
C GLU A 100 -6.13 -23.92 4.20
N SER A 101 -6.67 -24.96 3.57
CA SER A 101 -5.89 -25.99 2.87
C SER A 101 -5.73 -25.74 1.37
N ASP A 102 -6.38 -24.70 0.82
CA ASP A 102 -6.28 -24.38 -0.59
C ASP A 102 -4.91 -23.78 -0.93
N PRO A 103 -4.24 -24.27 -1.98
CA PRO A 103 -2.96 -23.71 -2.44
C PRO A 103 -3.16 -22.44 -3.30
N ASN A 104 -4.39 -22.11 -3.67
CA ASN A 104 -4.70 -21.13 -4.70
C ASN A 104 -5.28 -19.86 -4.08
N PHE A 105 -4.39 -18.97 -3.65
CA PHE A 105 -4.75 -17.60 -3.28
C PHE A 105 -4.75 -16.70 -4.52
N PRO A 106 -5.58 -15.64 -4.55
CA PRO A 106 -5.57 -14.68 -5.66
C PRO A 106 -4.20 -14.00 -5.76
N ASP A 107 -3.57 -14.08 -6.94
CA ASP A 107 -2.33 -13.35 -7.20
C ASP A 107 -2.65 -11.93 -7.66
N ILE A 108 -2.68 -11.01 -6.70
CA ILE A 108 -2.95 -9.59 -6.96
C ILE A 108 -1.70 -8.81 -7.39
N GLU A 109 -0.51 -9.38 -7.25
CA GLU A 109 0.76 -8.75 -7.63
C GLU A 109 1.11 -9.06 -9.10
N ALA A 110 0.46 -10.06 -9.71
CA ALA A 110 0.63 -10.44 -11.11
C ALA A 110 0.54 -9.25 -12.06
N GLY A 111 1.65 -9.00 -12.77
CA GLY A 111 1.74 -7.95 -13.79
C GLY A 111 1.94 -6.54 -13.26
N LEU A 112 2.12 -6.35 -11.95
CA LEU A 112 2.47 -5.07 -11.34
C LEU A 112 3.96 -4.99 -11.02
N THR A 113 4.51 -3.78 -11.09
CA THR A 113 5.90 -3.48 -10.71
C THR A 113 5.97 -2.36 -9.68
N ILE A 114 7.02 -2.36 -8.86
CA ILE A 114 7.23 -1.29 -7.88
C ILE A 114 7.45 0.06 -8.56
N GLU A 115 8.03 0.06 -9.76
CA GLU A 115 8.23 1.25 -10.57
C GLU A 115 6.90 1.89 -10.99
N GLU A 116 5.88 1.10 -11.33
CA GLU A 116 4.55 1.61 -11.66
C GLU A 116 3.86 2.22 -10.46
N ILE A 117 4.00 1.60 -9.29
CA ILE A 117 3.46 2.12 -8.03
C ILE A 117 4.09 3.50 -7.73
N ARG A 118 5.41 3.60 -7.83
CA ARG A 118 6.16 4.83 -7.56
C ARG A 118 5.95 5.95 -8.59
N LYS A 119 5.45 5.64 -9.79
CA LYS A 119 5.00 6.66 -10.76
C LYS A 119 3.72 7.36 -10.29
N HIS A 120 2.85 6.63 -9.60
CA HIS A 120 1.64 7.22 -9.01
C HIS A 120 2.00 8.04 -7.77
N GLU A 121 2.78 7.46 -6.86
CA GLU A 121 3.14 8.12 -5.61
C GLU A 121 4.55 7.71 -5.15
N MET A 122 5.49 8.66 -5.22
CA MET A 122 6.89 8.43 -4.81
C MET A 122 7.07 8.71 -3.31
N PRO A 123 7.44 7.72 -2.48
CA PRO A 123 7.70 7.96 -1.07
C PRO A 123 8.99 8.75 -0.86
N ASN A 124 8.98 9.69 0.07
CA ASN A 124 10.20 10.34 0.55
C ASN A 124 10.80 9.54 1.70
N VAL A 125 12.06 9.12 1.57
CA VAL A 125 12.78 8.39 2.61
C VAL A 125 13.89 9.25 3.21
N LYS A 126 14.06 9.16 4.54
CA LYS A 126 15.19 9.82 5.21
C LYS A 126 16.46 9.04 4.95
N VAL A 127 17.47 9.71 4.43
CA VAL A 127 18.80 9.13 4.19
C VAL A 127 19.85 9.87 5.01
N ASN A 128 20.82 9.11 5.55
CA ASN A 128 21.97 9.68 6.25
C ASN A 128 23.18 9.66 5.31
N LEU A 129 23.70 10.83 4.99
CA LEU A 129 24.83 10.99 4.07
C LEU A 129 26.08 11.43 4.83
N LYS A 130 27.21 10.75 4.60
CA LYS A 130 28.53 11.16 5.10
C LYS A 130 29.39 11.59 3.92
N LEU A 131 29.84 12.84 3.93
CA LEU A 131 30.61 13.45 2.83
C LEU A 131 31.95 13.99 3.31
N THR A 132 32.91 14.03 2.39
CA THR A 132 34.17 14.78 2.56
C THR A 132 34.20 15.86 1.50
N LEU A 133 34.24 17.13 1.93
CA LEU A 133 34.13 18.30 1.06
C LEU A 133 35.23 19.33 1.40
N PRO A 134 35.59 20.22 0.45
CA PRO A 134 36.33 21.44 0.75
C PRO A 134 35.72 22.23 1.92
N ILE A 135 36.57 22.90 2.70
CA ILE A 135 36.16 23.54 3.96
C ILE A 135 35.11 24.65 3.76
N ASP A 136 35.26 25.44 2.69
CA ASP A 136 34.33 26.50 2.32
C ASP A 136 32.94 25.97 1.97
N GLN A 137 32.86 24.83 1.28
CA GLN A 137 31.60 24.15 0.99
C GLN A 137 30.94 23.59 2.24
N ALA A 138 31.72 22.98 3.14
CA ALA A 138 31.22 22.48 4.42
C ALA A 138 30.67 23.61 5.30
N GLU A 139 31.39 24.74 5.37
CA GLU A 139 30.94 25.95 6.06
C GLU A 139 29.66 26.52 5.43
N TRP A 140 29.58 26.59 4.10
CA TRP A 140 28.37 27.06 3.42
C TRP A 140 27.16 26.16 3.69
N LEU A 141 27.33 24.83 3.62
CA LEU A 141 26.27 23.85 3.90
C LEU A 141 25.73 23.98 5.32
N SER A 142 26.62 24.17 6.31
CA SER A 142 26.23 24.32 7.72
C SER A 142 25.33 25.54 8.00
N LYS A 143 25.29 26.52 7.09
CA LYS A 143 24.48 27.75 7.21
C LYS A 143 23.12 27.64 6.53
N GLN A 144 22.87 26.58 5.76
CA GLN A 144 21.62 26.41 5.01
C GLN A 144 20.50 25.80 5.87
N LYS A 145 19.25 26.08 5.51
CA LYS A 145 18.11 25.40 6.14
C LYS A 145 18.01 23.97 5.62
N LYS A 146 17.56 23.07 6.49
CA LYS A 146 17.36 21.65 6.15
C LYS A 146 16.52 21.43 4.88
N LYS A 147 15.38 22.12 4.76
CA LYS A 147 14.50 21.98 3.57
C LYS A 147 15.19 22.40 2.27
N ASP A 148 16.00 23.46 2.32
CA ASP A 148 16.70 23.97 1.15
C ASP A 148 17.83 23.00 0.74
N LEU A 149 18.52 22.40 1.71
CA LEU A 149 19.50 21.33 1.46
C LEU A 149 18.87 20.06 0.89
N GLU A 150 17.74 19.62 1.44
CA GLU A 150 17.00 18.46 0.92
C GLU A 150 16.59 18.67 -0.54
N HIS A 151 16.12 19.89 -0.87
CA HIS A 151 15.80 20.25 -2.25
C HIS A 151 17.05 20.27 -3.14
N LEU A 152 18.11 20.99 -2.74
CA LEU A 152 19.36 21.08 -3.48
C LEU A 152 19.93 19.69 -3.82
N ILE A 153 20.02 18.81 -2.83
CA ILE A 153 20.57 17.46 -3.00
C ILE A 153 19.70 16.66 -3.96
N ARG A 154 18.37 16.74 -3.84
CA ARG A 154 17.45 16.04 -4.74
C ARG A 154 17.62 16.47 -6.19
N GLU A 155 17.61 17.78 -6.47
CA GLU A 155 17.78 18.28 -7.84
C GLU A 155 19.16 17.90 -8.39
N THR A 156 20.22 18.04 -7.57
CA THR A 156 21.59 17.68 -7.99
C THR A 156 21.71 16.20 -8.37
N ILE A 157 21.02 15.29 -7.65
CA ILE A 157 21.02 13.85 -7.98
C ILE A 157 20.34 13.61 -9.34
N TYR A 158 19.18 14.23 -9.58
CA TYR A 158 18.48 14.10 -10.87
C TYR A 158 19.33 14.65 -12.02
N GLU A 159 19.88 15.86 -11.89
CA GLU A 159 20.75 16.44 -12.90
C GLU A 159 21.98 15.57 -13.20
N TYR A 160 22.53 14.90 -12.19
CA TYR A 160 23.66 14.00 -12.36
C TYR A 160 23.29 12.71 -13.09
N TRP A 161 22.13 12.11 -12.77
CA TRP A 161 21.63 10.94 -13.47
C TRP A 161 21.32 11.22 -14.94
N ASP A 162 20.68 12.35 -15.23
CA ASP A 162 20.36 12.76 -16.59
C ASP A 162 21.63 12.87 -17.45
N LYS A 163 22.69 13.49 -16.91
CA LYS A 163 23.99 13.63 -17.58
C LYS A 163 24.73 12.31 -17.83
N GLN A 164 24.36 11.22 -17.17
CA GLN A 164 24.96 9.90 -17.41
C GLN A 164 24.21 9.06 -18.45
N GLN A 165 23.03 9.51 -18.88
CA GLN A 165 22.25 8.83 -19.91
C GLN A 165 22.53 9.37 -21.33
N ASP A 166 23.32 10.44 -21.44
CA ASP A 166 23.91 10.99 -22.67
C ASP A 166 25.32 10.43 -22.95
#